data_AF-A0AAE3CJX4-F1
#
_entry.id   AF-A0AAE3CJX4-F1
#
_cell.length_a   1.000
_cell.length_b   1.000
_cell.length_c   1.000
_cell.angle_alpha   90.00
_cell.angle_beta   90.00
_cell.angle_gamma   90.00
#
_symmetry.space_group_name_H-M   'P 1'
#
loop_
_entity.id
_entity.type
_entity.pdbx_description
1 polymer ?
#
loop_
_entity_poly.entity_id
_entity_poly.type
_entity_poly.pdbx_seq_one_letter_code
_entity_poly.pdbx_strand_id
1 'polypeptide(L)' 'RPCSAVHMWGMRIAIDIVWLDGTGRILGLRAGLRPWQYAWPRVRGVRDTIELAAGAIERWQLLSGQRLEWRSAGSGVL' A
#
# COMPACT_ATOMS: atom_id res chain seq x y z
N ARG A 1 -0.38 8.88 -7.99
CA ARG A 1 0.04 10.10 -7.23
C ARG A 1 1.14 9.63 -6.29
N PRO A 2 2.37 10.16 -6.38
CA PRO A 2 3.45 9.69 -5.54
C PRO A 2 3.24 10.18 -4.10
N CYS A 3 3.09 9.24 -3.18
CA CYS A 3 3.08 9.48 -1.74
C CYS A 3 3.99 8.43 -1.11
N SER A 4 5.00 8.85 -0.36
CA SER A 4 5.96 7.95 0.28
C SER A 4 5.71 7.81 1.79
N ALA A 5 4.75 8.52 2.37
CA ALA A 5 4.48 8.44 3.81
C ALA A 5 2.98 8.52 4.09
N VAL A 6 2.52 7.72 5.06
CA VAL A 6 1.11 7.69 5.48
C VAL A 6 1.03 8.03 6.96
N HIS A 7 0.13 8.94 7.31
CA HIS A 7 -0.21 9.27 8.69
C HIS A 7 -1.61 8.75 9.01
N MET A 8 -1.83 8.30 10.25
CA MET A 8 -3.13 7.82 10.71
C MET A 8 -3.84 8.80 11.65
N TRP A 9 -3.41 10.06 11.72
CA TRP A 9 -4.10 11.09 12.49
C TRP A 9 -5.54 11.29 11.98
N GLY A 10 -6.52 11.15 12.89
CA GLY A 10 -7.94 11.27 12.56
C GLY A 10 -8.57 10.01 11.91
N MET A 11 -7.78 8.98 11.59
CA MET A 11 -8.30 7.72 11.06
C MET A 11 -8.85 6.84 12.17
N ARG A 12 -9.92 6.10 11.89
CA ARG A 12 -10.60 5.21 12.85
C ARG A 12 -10.34 3.73 12.61
N ILE A 13 -9.91 3.38 11.40
CA ILE A 13 -9.68 2.00 10.97
C ILE A 13 -8.18 1.76 10.76
N ALA A 14 -7.74 0.55 11.08
CA ALA A 14 -6.41 0.10 10.72
C ALA A 14 -6.33 -0.19 9.22
N ILE A 15 -5.14 -0.01 8.65
CA ILE A 15 -4.88 -0.27 7.23
C ILE A 15 -3.59 -1.06 7.06
N ASP A 16 -3.47 -1.69 5.90
CA ASP A 16 -2.23 -2.28 5.42
C ASP A 16 -1.58 -1.32 4.41
N ILE A 17 -0.26 -1.25 4.42
CA ILE A 17 0.53 -0.37 3.56
C ILE A 17 1.46 -1.21 2.67
N VAL A 18 1.49 -0.89 1.38
CA VAL A 18 2.42 -1.47 0.40
C VAL A 18 3.20 -0.36 -0.28
N TRP A 19 4.53 -0.39 -0.16
CA TRP A 19 5.42 0.57 -0.82
C TRP A 19 5.94 0.00 -2.13
N LEU A 20 5.86 0.80 -3.19
CA LEU A 20 6.28 0.40 -4.55
C LEU A 20 7.40 1.28 -5.07
N ASP A 21 8.25 0.70 -5.92
CA ASP A 21 9.13 1.47 -6.81
C ASP A 21 8.37 2.02 -8.03
N GLY A 22 9.06 2.79 -8.88
CA GLY A 22 8.46 3.39 -10.08
C GLY A 22 8.06 2.40 -11.18
N THR A 23 8.34 1.10 -11.02
CA THR A 23 7.94 0.03 -11.95
C THR A 23 6.74 -0.78 -11.44
N GLY A 24 6.28 -0.51 -10.21
CA GLY A 24 5.23 -1.26 -9.53
C GLY A 24 5.73 -2.45 -8.71
N ARG A 25 7.05 -2.56 -8.46
CA ARG A 25 7.62 -3.63 -7.62
C ARG A 25 7.47 -3.29 -6.14
N ILE A 26 7.02 -4.26 -5.34
CA ILE A 26 6.90 -4.13 -3.88
C ILE A 26 8.29 -4.05 -3.26
N LEU A 27 8.59 -2.93 -2.62
CA LEU A 27 9.82 -2.71 -1.87
C LEU A 27 9.64 -2.95 -0.36
N GLY A 28 8.43 -2.81 0.15
CA GLY A 28 8.14 -3.06 1.55
C GLY A 28 6.65 -3.12 1.85
N LEU A 29 6.34 -3.71 3.00
CA LEU A 29 5.00 -4.00 3.46
C LEU A 29 4.89 -3.60 4.93
N ARG A 30 3.74 -3.06 5.33
CA ARG A 30 3.41 -2.87 6.74
C ARG A 30 1.94 -3.20 6.99
N ALA A 31 1.70 -4.33 7.65
CA ALA A 31 0.37 -4.76 8.02
C ALA A 31 -0.12 -4.06 9.29
N GLY A 32 -1.43 -3.82 9.37
CA GLY A 32 -2.12 -3.40 10.58
C GLY A 32 -1.65 -2.07 11.17
N LEU A 33 -1.33 -1.08 10.33
CA LEU A 33 -1.04 0.27 10.76
C LEU A 33 -2.28 0.87 11.45
N ARG A 34 -2.17 1.16 12.74
CA ARG A 34 -3.31 1.53 13.61
C ARG A 34 -3.54 3.06 13.59
N PRO A 35 -4.74 3.52 13.97
CA PRO A 35 -5.01 4.92 14.29
C PRO A 35 -3.89 5.56 15.12
N TRP A 36 -3.59 6.83 14.83
CA TRP A 36 -2.54 7.62 15.50
C TRP A 36 -1.10 7.12 15.30
N GLN A 37 -0.88 6.10 14.47
CA GLN A 37 0.44 5.69 14.02
C GLN A 37 0.80 6.34 12.68
N TYR A 38 2.03 6.14 12.27
CA TYR A 38 2.61 6.69 11.06
C TYR A 38 3.56 5.65 10.48
N ALA A 39 3.66 5.64 9.15
CA ALA A 39 4.51 4.71 8.43
C ALA A 39 5.29 5.44 7.35
N TRP A 40 6.59 5.20 7.33
CA TRP A 40 7.49 5.55 6.25
C TRP A 40 8.25 4.30 5.80
N PRO A 41 8.61 4.23 4.51
CA PRO A 41 9.52 3.22 4.01
C PRO A 41 10.91 3.48 4.57
N ARG A 42 11.56 2.41 5.05
CA ARG A 42 12.99 2.43 5.40
C ARG A 42 13.90 2.09 4.20
N VAL A 43 13.30 1.90 3.02
CA VAL A 43 13.97 1.47 1.79
C VAL A 43 13.98 2.61 0.78
N ARG A 44 15.09 2.74 0.05
CA ARG A 44 15.24 3.75 -1.01
C ARG A 44 14.45 3.34 -2.26
N GLY A 45 14.11 4.31 -3.09
CA GLY A 45 13.48 4.06 -4.40
C GLY A 45 11.95 3.94 -4.36
N VAL A 46 11.32 4.06 -3.20
CA VAL A 46 9.86 4.12 -3.10
C VAL A 46 9.34 5.36 -3.81
N ARG A 47 8.40 5.12 -4.73
CA ARG A 47 7.72 6.16 -5.52
C ARG A 47 6.25 6.26 -5.17
N ASP A 48 5.63 5.14 -4.80
CA ASP A 48 4.20 5.07 -4.52
C ASP A 48 3.92 4.26 -3.25
N THR A 49 2.77 4.55 -2.64
CA THR A 49 2.20 3.81 -1.51
C THR A 49 0.78 3.38 -1.86
N ILE A 50 0.43 2.12 -1.63
CA ILE A 50 -0.94 1.63 -1.68
C ILE A 50 -1.44 1.43 -0.25
N GLU A 51 -2.58 2.03 0.05
CA GLU A 51 -3.34 1.81 1.28
C GLU A 51 -4.40 0.75 1.01
N LEU A 52 -4.44 -0.29 1.85
CA LEU A 52 -5.36 -1.41 1.74
C LEU A 52 -6.13 -1.60 3.05
N ALA A 53 -7.30 -2.23 2.96
CA ALA A 53 -8.01 -2.68 4.16
C ALA A 53 -7.11 -3.60 4.99
N ALA A 54 -7.14 -3.47 6.32
CA ALA A 54 -6.33 -4.29 7.22
C ALA A 54 -6.46 -5.80 6.91
N GLY A 55 -5.33 -6.50 6.93
CA GLY A 55 -5.20 -7.93 6.60
C GLY A 55 -5.20 -8.25 5.10
N ALA A 56 -5.23 -7.25 4.20
CA ALA A 56 -5.14 -7.49 2.77
C ALA A 56 -3.80 -8.10 2.35
N ILE A 57 -2.71 -7.71 3.02
CA ILE A 57 -1.37 -8.26 2.75
C ILE A 57 -1.38 -9.78 2.93
N GLU A 58 -1.99 -10.25 4.02
CA GLU A 58 -2.12 -11.67 4.31
C GLU A 58 -3.12 -12.34 3.35
N ARG A 59 -4.32 -11.77 3.18
CA ARG A 59 -5.36 -12.35 2.31
C ARG A 59 -4.89 -12.55 0.87
N TRP A 60 -4.07 -11.64 0.35
CA TRP A 60 -3.55 -11.69 -1.03
C TRP A 60 -2.13 -12.22 -1.13
N GLN A 61 -1.52 -12.65 -0.01
CA GLN A 61 -0.17 -13.19 0.02
C GLN A 61 0.85 -12.26 -0.65
N LEU A 62 0.76 -10.96 -0.33
CA LEU A 62 1.66 -9.95 -0.87
C LEU A 62 3.05 -10.09 -0.25
N LEU A 63 4.08 -10.05 -1.08
CA LEU A 63 5.48 -10.22 -0.70
C LEU A 63 6.37 -9.19 -1.38
N SER A 64 7.38 -8.72 -0.67
CA SER A 64 8.43 -7.89 -1.26
C SER A 64 9.05 -8.59 -2.48
N GLY A 65 9.26 -7.83 -3.55
CA GLY A 65 9.79 -8.33 -4.80
C GLY A 65 8.73 -8.68 -5.85
N GLN A 66 7.47 -8.89 -5.48
CA GLN A 66 6.37 -9.03 -6.44
C GLN A 66 6.13 -7.72 -7.20
N ARG A 67 5.52 -7.82 -8.39
CA ARG A 67 5.13 -6.67 -9.20
C ARG A 67 3.61 -6.61 -9.31
N LEU A 68 3.06 -5.42 -9.05
CA LEU A 68 1.64 -5.16 -9.23
C LEU A 68 1.40 -4.50 -10.58
N GLU A 69 0.32 -4.92 -11.24
CA GLU A 69 -0.16 -4.33 -12.48
C GLU A 69 -1.53 -3.71 -12.28
N TRP A 70 -1.71 -2.50 -12.77
CA TRP A 70 -2.98 -1.81 -12.73
C TRP A 70 -3.80 -2.13 -13.96
N ARG A 71 -5.03 -2.57 -13.75
CA ARG A 71 -6.03 -2.68 -14.80
C ARG A 71 -7.17 -1.74 -14.46
N SER A 72 -7.67 -1.01 -15.44
CA SER A 72 -8.95 -0.33 -15.28
C SER A 72 -10.03 -1.39 -15.07
N ALA A 73 -10.89 -1.19 -14.07
CA ALA A 73 -12.14 -1.91 -14.04
C ALA A 73 -12.91 -1.49 -15.32
N GLY A 74 -13.31 -2.46 -16.14
CA GLY A 74 -14.11 -2.15 -17.33
C GLY A 74 -15.34 -1.34 -16.92
N SER A 75 -15.62 -0.26 -17.63
CA SER A 75 -16.86 0.48 -17.48
C SER A 75 -18.00 -0.43 -17.91
N GLY A 76 -18.58 -1.17 -16.95
CA GLY A 76 -19.85 -1.84 -17.14
C GLY A 76 -20.91 -0.77 -17.36
N VAL A 77 -21.18 -0.46 -18.63
CA VAL A 77 -22.43 0.18 -19.03
C VAL A 77 -23.50 -0.90 -18.84
N LEU A 78 -24.32 -0.75 -17.80
CA LEU A 78 -25.61 -1.41 -17.72
C LEU A 78 -26.61 -0.65 -18.58
#